data_AF-V5WFE5-F1
#
_entry.id   AF-V5WFE5-F1
#
_cell.length_a   1.000
_cell.length_b   1.000
_cell.length_c   1.000
_cell.angle_alpha   90.00
_cell.angle_beta   90.00
_cell.angle_gamma   90.00
#
_symmetry.space_group_name_H-M   'P 1'
#
loop_
_entity.id
_entity.type
_entity.pdbx_description
1 polymer ?
#
loop_
_entity_poly.entity_id
_entity_poly.type
_entity_poly.pdbx_seq_one_letter_code
_entity_poly.pdbx_strand_id
1 'polypeptide(L)'
;MKAETKILSVLAHPDPESYCAALHGEFTRAAEAVSIDLYGDNFDPRMELSELQRHIPIDEPAREYVKQLSSADHLAVFFPDWWGAEPAIFKGWLDRILRPGVAYDRNEGRNPGMSSSSDTHGLLDGMGFTVVITSDSDPARSPETRDIYRQRYIAGIGEFCGFHSAELRFLGPVRTSRLKQRKLWLQDIRQLGLRLSGKAEAGETEAGNTVNRD
;
A
#
# COMPACT_ATOMS: atom_id res chain seq x y z
N MET A 1 -8.04 -25.81 -4.29
CA MET A 1 -7.56 -24.94 -3.20
C MET A 1 -7.23 -23.60 -3.83
N LYS A 2 -7.76 -22.48 -3.34
CA LYS A 2 -7.30 -21.15 -3.81
C LYS A 2 -5.83 -21.03 -3.41
N ALA A 3 -4.97 -20.61 -4.33
CA ALA A 3 -3.59 -20.30 -3.99
C ALA A 3 -3.57 -19.18 -2.93
N GLU A 4 -2.62 -19.27 -2.00
CA GLU A 4 -2.41 -18.26 -0.96
C GLU A 4 -1.93 -16.96 -1.62
N THR A 5 -2.56 -15.83 -1.29
CA THR A 5 -2.21 -14.51 -1.83
C THR A 5 -0.88 -14.05 -1.23
N LYS A 6 0.13 -13.78 -2.07
CA LYS A 6 1.38 -13.17 -1.61
C LYS A 6 1.19 -11.67 -1.46
N ILE A 7 1.47 -11.15 -0.29
CA ILE A 7 1.26 -9.73 0.02
C ILE A 7 2.60 -9.07 0.28
N LEU A 8 2.85 -7.93 -0.39
CA LEU A 8 3.92 -7.00 -0.07
C LEU A 8 3.35 -5.86 0.77
N SER A 9 3.83 -5.69 2.00
CA SER A 9 3.48 -4.58 2.87
C SER A 9 4.63 -3.58 2.98
N VAL A 10 4.35 -2.30 2.76
CA VAL A 10 5.35 -1.22 2.77
C VAL A 10 5.02 -0.21 3.85
N LEU A 11 5.97 0.07 4.73
CA LEU A 11 5.91 1.12 5.75
C LEU A 11 6.75 2.33 5.32
N ALA A 12 6.16 3.53 5.43
CA ALA A 12 6.85 4.79 5.26
C ALA A 12 6.64 5.69 6.48
N HIS A 13 7.29 5.35 7.59
CA HIS A 13 7.30 6.16 8.81
C HIS A 13 8.69 6.15 9.47
N PRO A 14 9.25 7.31 9.87
CA PRO A 14 10.60 7.38 10.46
C PRO A 14 10.67 6.86 11.90
N ASP A 15 9.56 6.94 12.64
CA ASP A 15 9.46 6.46 14.01
C ASP A 15 8.88 5.02 14.04
N PRO A 16 9.67 4.02 14.51
CA PRO A 16 9.24 2.62 14.61
C PRO A 16 8.21 2.38 15.72
N GLU A 17 8.09 3.29 16.69
CA GLU A 17 7.08 3.23 17.76
C GLU A 17 5.80 3.98 17.40
N SER A 18 5.71 4.51 16.18
CA SER A 18 4.55 5.24 15.72
C SER A 18 3.29 4.37 15.64
N TYR A 19 2.14 5.02 15.69
CA TYR A 19 0.87 4.33 15.48
C TYR A 19 0.74 3.76 14.05
N CYS A 20 1.36 4.40 13.06
CA CYS A 20 1.42 3.89 11.68
C CYS A 20 2.22 2.58 11.61
N ALA A 21 3.39 2.53 12.26
CA ALA A 21 4.19 1.32 12.39
C ALA A 21 3.45 0.19 13.13
N ALA A 22 2.68 0.52 14.18
CA ALA A 22 1.84 -0.45 14.88
C ALA A 22 0.76 -1.07 13.96
N LEU A 23 0.08 -0.25 13.15
CA LEU A 23 -0.91 -0.73 12.17
C LEU A 23 -0.27 -1.62 11.10
N HIS A 24 0.86 -1.19 10.54
CA HIS A 24 1.61 -1.98 9.57
C HIS A 24 2.06 -3.32 10.15
N GLY A 25 2.57 -3.33 11.40
CA GLY A 25 2.99 -4.55 12.08
C GLY A 25 1.83 -5.53 12.32
N GLU A 26 0.66 -5.04 12.73
CA GLU A 26 -0.55 -5.87 12.86
C GLU A 26 -0.97 -6.47 11.52
N PHE A 27 -1.02 -5.67 10.46
CA PHE A 27 -1.34 -6.12 9.11
C PHE A 27 -0.37 -7.20 8.64
N THR A 28 0.94 -6.92 8.73
CA THR A 28 2.02 -7.80 8.25
C THR A 28 1.96 -9.16 8.93
N ARG A 29 1.80 -9.18 10.26
CA ARG A 29 1.67 -10.43 11.02
C ARG A 29 0.42 -11.21 10.63
N ALA A 30 -0.71 -10.53 10.48
CA ALA A 30 -1.99 -11.16 10.17
C ALA A 30 -2.04 -11.73 8.75
N ALA A 31 -1.42 -11.03 7.80
CA ALA A 31 -1.33 -11.43 6.40
C ALA A 31 -0.18 -12.41 6.11
N GLU A 32 0.78 -12.56 7.03
CA GLU A 32 2.10 -13.15 6.77
C GLU A 32 2.77 -12.52 5.54
N ALA A 33 2.68 -11.19 5.45
CA ALA A 33 3.19 -10.43 4.32
C ALA A 33 4.72 -10.32 4.33
N VAL A 34 5.30 -10.17 3.14
CA VAL A 34 6.69 -9.67 2.99
C VAL A 34 6.68 -8.18 3.33
N SER A 35 7.54 -7.77 4.26
CA SER A 35 7.56 -6.42 4.80
C SER A 35 8.75 -5.61 4.29
N ILE A 36 8.49 -4.39 3.85
CA ILE A 36 9.50 -3.34 3.57
C ILE A 36 9.30 -2.21 4.58
N ASP A 37 10.38 -1.77 5.23
CA ASP A 37 10.42 -0.52 5.99
C ASP A 37 11.36 0.45 5.26
N LEU A 38 10.80 1.43 4.55
CA LEU A 38 11.60 2.33 3.72
C LEU A 38 12.60 3.16 4.54
N TYR A 39 12.23 3.54 5.77
CA TYR A 39 13.15 4.27 6.65
C TYR A 39 14.17 3.34 7.28
N GLY A 40 13.75 2.15 7.72
CA GLY A 40 14.64 1.10 8.22
C GLY A 40 15.69 0.66 7.21
N ASP A 41 15.32 0.61 5.93
CA ASP A 41 16.18 0.27 4.80
C ASP A 41 17.09 1.42 4.36
N ASN A 42 16.87 2.65 4.87
CA ASN A 42 17.50 3.88 4.36
C ASN A 42 17.31 4.07 2.85
N PHE A 43 16.10 3.82 2.36
CA PHE A 43 15.78 3.96 0.94
C PHE A 43 16.06 5.40 0.45
N ASP A 44 16.81 5.53 -0.65
CA ASP A 44 17.04 6.83 -1.30
C ASP A 44 15.85 7.16 -2.23
N PRO A 45 15.05 8.19 -1.92
CA PRO A 45 13.87 8.50 -2.72
C PRO A 45 14.16 9.33 -3.97
N ARG A 46 15.41 9.75 -4.18
CA ARG A 46 15.78 10.61 -5.29
C ARG A 46 15.91 9.76 -6.55
N MET A 47 15.05 10.02 -7.52
CA MET A 47 15.20 9.48 -8.87
C MET A 47 16.31 10.26 -9.59
N GLU A 48 17.34 9.55 -10.02
CA GLU A 48 18.47 10.13 -10.74
C GLU A 48 18.19 10.22 -12.25
N LEU A 49 18.92 11.09 -12.96
CA LEU A 49 18.78 11.23 -14.43
C LEU A 49 18.97 9.89 -15.17
N SER A 50 19.82 9.02 -14.63
CA SER A 50 20.05 7.68 -15.18
C SER A 50 18.81 6.77 -15.13
N GLU A 51 17.85 7.03 -14.24
CA GLU A 51 16.63 6.22 -14.10
C GLU A 51 15.51 6.69 -15.05
N LEU A 52 15.63 7.90 -15.64
CA LEU A 52 14.63 8.43 -16.59
C LEU A 52 14.59 7.68 -17.92
N GLN A 53 15.69 7.03 -18.33
CA GLN A 53 15.72 6.30 -19.59
C GLN A 53 15.13 4.90 -19.41
N ARG A 54 14.18 4.52 -20.27
CA ARG A 54 13.42 3.25 -20.16
C ARG A 54 14.27 1.99 -20.28
N HIS A 55 15.38 2.07 -21.01
CA HIS A 55 16.24 0.91 -21.29
C HIS A 55 17.43 0.80 -20.33
N ILE A 56 17.54 1.68 -19.33
CA ILE A 56 18.61 1.60 -18.34
C ILE A 56 18.24 0.52 -17.31
N PRO A 57 19.14 -0.45 -17.06
CA PRO A 57 18.95 -1.48 -16.04
C PRO A 57 18.58 -0.85 -14.69
N ILE A 58 17.69 -1.53 -13.97
CA ILE A 58 17.33 -1.16 -12.61
C ILE A 58 18.58 -1.31 -11.74
N ASP A 59 18.94 -0.24 -11.03
CA ASP A 59 20.09 -0.26 -10.13
C ASP A 59 19.93 -1.36 -9.06
N GLU A 60 21.04 -1.82 -8.48
CA GLU A 60 20.97 -2.93 -7.50
C GLU A 60 20.02 -2.63 -6.32
N PRO A 61 19.99 -1.40 -5.74
CA PRO A 61 19.04 -1.07 -4.67
C PRO A 61 17.56 -1.18 -5.08
N ALA A 62 17.16 -0.65 -6.24
CA ALA A 62 15.77 -0.72 -6.68
C ALA A 62 15.35 -2.12 -7.16
N ARG A 63 16.30 -2.95 -7.59
CA ARG A 63 16.03 -4.27 -8.17
C ARG A 63 15.37 -5.23 -7.19
N GLU A 64 15.79 -5.22 -5.94
CA GLU A 64 15.18 -6.10 -4.93
C GLU A 64 13.73 -5.69 -4.63
N TYR A 65 13.45 -4.38 -4.54
CA TYR A 65 12.07 -3.89 -4.40
C TYR A 65 11.19 -4.24 -5.60
N VAL A 66 11.71 -4.12 -6.83
CA VAL A 66 11.01 -4.52 -8.04
C VAL A 66 10.72 -6.01 -8.02
N LYS A 67 11.69 -6.84 -7.65
CA LYS A 67 11.52 -8.29 -7.55
C LYS A 67 10.46 -8.67 -6.51
N GLN A 68 10.44 -8.01 -5.35
CA GLN A 68 9.43 -8.22 -4.33
C GLN A 68 8.03 -7.82 -4.82
N LEU A 69 7.92 -6.68 -5.50
CA LEU A 69 6.68 -6.23 -6.13
C LEU A 69 6.19 -7.23 -7.19
N SER A 70 7.05 -7.64 -8.12
CA SER A 70 6.71 -8.62 -9.18
C SER A 70 6.35 -10.00 -8.66
N SER A 71 6.72 -10.34 -7.42
CA SER A 71 6.42 -11.63 -6.79
C SER A 71 5.13 -11.60 -5.97
N ALA A 72 4.50 -10.44 -5.81
CA ALA A 72 3.31 -10.24 -4.99
C ALA A 72 2.03 -10.30 -5.83
N ASP A 73 0.93 -10.67 -5.18
CA ASP A 73 -0.44 -10.62 -5.70
C ASP A 73 -1.21 -9.42 -5.12
N HIS A 74 -0.69 -8.80 -4.05
CA HIS A 74 -1.28 -7.61 -3.43
C HIS A 74 -0.21 -6.69 -2.85
N LEU A 75 -0.35 -5.39 -3.09
CA LEU A 75 0.46 -4.33 -2.49
C LEU A 75 -0.35 -3.60 -1.41
N ALA A 76 0.16 -3.55 -0.19
CA ALA A 76 -0.42 -2.77 0.91
C ALA A 76 0.59 -1.74 1.41
N VAL A 77 0.23 -0.46 1.46
CA VAL A 77 1.15 0.62 1.86
C VAL A 77 0.60 1.38 3.05
N PHE A 78 1.47 1.72 3.99
CA PHE A 78 1.14 2.35 5.27
C PHE A 78 1.96 3.61 5.45
N PHE A 79 1.29 4.75 5.59
CA PHE A 79 1.96 6.02 5.82
C PHE A 79 1.06 7.06 6.52
N PRO A 80 1.65 8.08 7.16
CA PRO A 80 0.92 9.24 7.63
C PRO A 80 0.65 10.23 6.49
N ASP A 81 -0.51 10.87 6.51
CA ASP A 81 -0.80 12.04 5.69
C ASP A 81 0.07 13.22 6.13
N TRP A 82 0.99 13.63 5.26
CA TRP A 82 1.84 14.80 5.43
C TRP A 82 1.62 15.75 4.27
N TRP A 83 1.04 16.92 4.58
CA TRP A 83 0.70 17.96 3.60
C TRP A 83 -0.30 17.50 2.51
N GLY A 84 -1.24 16.61 2.83
CA GLY A 84 -2.26 16.13 1.89
C GLY A 84 -1.77 15.01 0.96
N ALA A 85 -0.67 14.35 1.31
CA ALA A 85 0.00 13.35 0.50
C ALA A 85 0.82 12.38 1.37
N GLU A 86 1.46 11.42 0.71
CA GLU A 86 2.45 10.54 1.30
C GLU A 86 3.75 11.25 1.69
N PRO A 87 4.55 10.67 2.61
CA PRO A 87 5.93 11.08 2.84
C PRO A 87 6.77 11.01 1.57
N ALA A 88 7.74 11.92 1.45
CA ALA A 88 8.67 11.97 0.31
C ALA A 88 9.37 10.64 0.03
N ILE A 89 9.67 9.85 1.08
CA ILE A 89 10.32 8.54 0.92
C ILE A 89 9.45 7.56 0.12
N PHE A 90 8.14 7.55 0.36
CA PHE A 90 7.21 6.70 -0.38
C PHE A 90 6.95 7.24 -1.78
N LYS A 91 6.87 8.57 -1.93
CA LYS A 91 6.78 9.18 -3.27
C LYS A 91 7.96 8.81 -4.15
N GLY A 92 9.17 8.83 -3.60
CA GLY A 92 10.38 8.38 -4.31
C GLY A 92 10.37 6.89 -4.62
N TRP A 93 9.81 6.06 -3.73
CA TRP A 93 9.63 4.63 -3.99
C TRP A 93 8.69 4.43 -5.19
N LEU A 94 7.59 5.17 -5.27
CA LEU A 94 6.72 5.14 -6.45
C LEU A 94 7.48 5.55 -7.72
N ASP A 95 8.27 6.62 -7.69
CA ASP A 95 9.01 7.12 -8.85
C ASP A 95 10.04 6.12 -9.38
N ARG A 96 10.76 5.46 -8.47
CA ARG A 96 11.86 4.56 -8.82
C ARG A 96 11.40 3.13 -9.11
N ILE A 97 10.33 2.67 -8.46
CA ILE A 97 9.86 1.27 -8.55
C ILE A 97 8.73 1.12 -9.58
N LEU A 98 7.74 2.02 -9.61
CA LEU A 98 6.62 1.94 -10.57
C LEU A 98 6.99 2.58 -11.92
N ARG A 99 8.05 2.05 -12.55
CA ARG A 99 8.62 2.58 -13.79
C ARG A 99 8.16 1.80 -15.04
N PRO A 100 8.41 2.33 -16.27
CA PRO A 100 8.13 1.62 -17.50
C PRO A 100 8.77 0.23 -17.54
N GLY A 101 8.02 -0.77 -18.00
CA GLY A 101 8.45 -2.18 -18.03
C GLY A 101 8.34 -2.91 -16.69
N VAL A 102 7.98 -2.21 -15.60
CA VAL A 102 7.65 -2.82 -14.30
C VAL A 102 6.17 -2.67 -13.99
N ALA A 103 5.66 -1.44 -13.94
CA ALA A 103 4.28 -1.17 -13.53
C ALA A 103 3.35 -0.77 -14.68
N TYR A 104 3.91 -0.25 -15.77
CA TYR A 104 3.18 0.11 -16.98
C TYR A 104 4.11 0.04 -18.19
N ASP A 105 3.54 -0.02 -19.38
CA ASP A 105 4.25 0.17 -20.64
C ASP A 105 3.56 1.26 -21.46
N ARG A 106 4.33 1.99 -22.27
CA ARG A 106 3.80 3.01 -23.18
C ARG A 106 4.22 2.66 -24.60
N ASN A 107 3.24 2.33 -25.44
CA ASN A 107 3.43 1.98 -26.85
C ASN A 107 4.04 3.17 -27.61
N GLU A 108 5.36 3.17 -27.81
CA GLU A 108 6.03 4.14 -28.67
C GLU A 108 5.95 3.68 -30.12
N GLY A 109 4.76 3.83 -30.71
CA GLY A 109 4.50 3.43 -32.11
C GLY A 109 3.85 4.51 -32.97
N ARG A 110 3.37 5.61 -32.41
CA ARG A 110 2.74 6.69 -33.18
C ARG A 110 3.26 8.05 -32.71
N ASN A 111 3.97 8.73 -33.60
CA ASN A 111 4.34 10.14 -33.61
C ASN A 111 4.67 10.80 -32.25
N PRO A 112 5.94 11.17 -31.99
CA PRO A 112 6.30 11.94 -30.80
C PRO A 112 5.58 13.29 -30.85
N GLY A 113 4.49 13.42 -30.09
CA GLY A 113 3.60 14.58 -30.09
C GLY A 113 2.11 14.26 -29.91
N MET A 114 1.69 13.00 -30.09
CA MET A 114 0.32 12.55 -29.84
C MET A 114 0.34 11.32 -28.93
N SER A 115 0.56 11.54 -27.64
CA SER A 115 0.34 10.54 -26.60
C SER A 115 -1.09 10.71 -26.11
N SER A 116 -2.04 9.90 -26.59
CA SER A 116 -3.33 9.76 -25.89
C SER A 116 -3.17 8.76 -24.75
N SER A 117 -4.00 8.91 -23.71
CA SER A 117 -4.06 7.95 -22.58
C SER A 117 -4.33 6.50 -23.01
N SER A 118 -4.76 6.28 -24.25
CA SER A 118 -4.94 4.95 -24.86
C SER A 118 -3.64 4.20 -25.15
N ASP A 119 -2.48 4.87 -25.11
CA ASP A 119 -1.20 4.27 -25.52
C ASP A 119 -0.42 3.70 -24.33
N THR A 120 -0.98 3.76 -23.11
CA THR A 120 -0.38 3.21 -21.89
C THR A 120 -1.15 1.98 -21.43
N HIS A 121 -0.44 0.90 -21.14
CA HIS A 121 -1.00 -0.35 -20.61
C HIS A 121 -0.37 -0.65 -19.25
N GLY A 122 -1.20 -0.84 -18.22
CA GLY A 122 -0.76 -1.26 -16.91
C GLY A 122 -0.25 -2.70 -16.90
N LEU A 123 0.83 -2.97 -16.17
CA LEU A 123 1.49 -4.28 -16.08
C LEU A 123 1.28 -4.99 -14.73
N LEU A 124 0.51 -4.38 -13.83
CA LEU A 124 0.16 -4.94 -12.52
C LEU A 124 -1.26 -5.53 -12.54
N ASP A 125 -1.69 -6.03 -13.70
CA ASP A 125 -2.99 -6.66 -13.87
C ASP A 125 -3.10 -7.92 -13.01
N GLY A 126 -4.22 -8.04 -12.29
CA GLY A 126 -4.43 -9.10 -11.30
C GLY A 126 -3.91 -8.78 -9.90
N MET A 127 -3.06 -7.77 -9.72
CA MET A 127 -2.60 -7.34 -8.40
C MET A 127 -3.65 -6.46 -7.69
N GLY A 128 -3.87 -6.67 -6.40
CA GLY A 128 -4.65 -5.75 -5.57
C GLY A 128 -3.79 -4.64 -4.95
N PHE A 129 -4.38 -3.47 -4.68
CA PHE A 129 -3.70 -2.33 -4.07
C PHE A 129 -4.49 -1.82 -2.86
N THR A 130 -3.81 -1.61 -1.74
CA THR A 130 -4.42 -1.03 -0.53
C THR A 130 -3.52 0.04 0.05
N VAL A 131 -4.11 1.19 0.35
CA VAL A 131 -3.41 2.32 0.96
C VAL A 131 -4.03 2.64 2.31
N VAL A 132 -3.25 2.51 3.37
CA VAL A 132 -3.65 2.81 4.75
C VAL A 132 -2.97 4.11 5.18
N ILE A 133 -3.80 5.12 5.43
CA ILE A 133 -3.38 6.49 5.68
C ILE A 133 -3.81 6.89 7.08
N THR A 134 -2.86 7.23 7.94
CA THR A 134 -3.16 7.85 9.24
C THR A 134 -3.13 9.37 9.11
N SER A 135 -4.10 10.09 9.68
CA SER A 135 -4.11 11.55 9.68
C SER A 135 -4.48 12.11 11.06
N ASP A 136 -3.98 13.30 11.37
CA ASP A 136 -4.40 14.10 12.54
C ASP A 136 -5.59 15.00 12.24
N SER A 137 -5.92 15.15 10.96
CA SER A 137 -7.18 15.69 10.52
C SER A 137 -8.23 14.59 10.50
N ASP A 138 -9.50 14.97 10.53
CA ASP A 138 -10.60 14.03 10.34
C ASP A 138 -10.93 13.97 8.83
N PRO A 139 -10.48 12.93 8.10
CA PRO A 139 -10.70 12.80 6.66
C PRO A 139 -12.17 12.55 6.31
N ALA A 140 -13.03 12.22 7.29
CA ALA A 140 -14.46 12.06 7.06
C ALA A 140 -15.21 13.40 7.05
N ARG A 141 -14.56 14.52 7.39
CA ARG A 141 -15.21 15.84 7.46
C ARG A 141 -15.48 16.49 6.10
N SER A 142 -14.82 16.05 5.04
CA SER A 142 -14.91 16.69 3.72
C SER A 142 -14.83 15.65 2.60
N PRO A 143 -15.86 15.54 1.75
CA PRO A 143 -15.82 14.73 0.53
C PRO A 143 -14.63 15.09 -0.38
N GLU A 144 -14.31 16.38 -0.47
CA GLU A 144 -13.24 16.91 -1.33
C GLU A 144 -11.86 16.35 -0.93
N THR A 145 -11.61 16.26 0.38
CA THR A 145 -10.38 15.66 0.90
C THR A 145 -10.26 14.21 0.47
N ARG A 146 -11.34 13.43 0.57
CA ARG A 146 -11.37 12.02 0.15
C ARG A 146 -11.17 11.87 -1.35
N ASP A 147 -11.76 12.77 -2.14
CA ASP A 147 -11.66 12.75 -3.59
C ASP A 147 -10.22 12.99 -4.09
N ILE A 148 -9.45 13.85 -3.42
CA ILE A 148 -8.02 14.04 -3.73
C ILE A 148 -7.26 12.72 -3.63
N TYR A 149 -7.46 11.96 -2.55
CA TYR A 149 -6.79 10.68 -2.36
C TYR A 149 -7.29 9.59 -3.30
N ARG A 150 -8.58 9.56 -3.60
CA ARG A 150 -9.13 8.65 -4.61
C ARG A 150 -8.54 8.95 -5.98
N GLN A 151 -8.49 10.22 -6.38
CA GLN A 151 -7.92 10.64 -7.65
C GLN A 151 -6.44 10.26 -7.74
N ARG A 152 -5.69 10.42 -6.65
CA ARG A 152 -4.26 10.07 -6.60
C ARG A 152 -4.03 8.56 -6.69
N TYR A 153 -4.61 7.80 -5.77
CA TYR A 153 -4.23 6.40 -5.55
C TYR A 153 -5.06 5.40 -6.33
N ILE A 154 -6.36 5.67 -6.51
CA ILE A 154 -7.23 4.77 -7.27
C ILE A 154 -7.06 5.07 -8.76
N ALA A 155 -7.32 6.31 -9.19
CA ALA A 155 -7.23 6.65 -10.60
C ALA A 155 -5.77 6.83 -11.07
N GLY A 156 -5.00 7.69 -10.38
CA GLY A 156 -3.66 8.09 -10.81
C GLY A 156 -2.60 6.98 -10.74
N ILE A 157 -2.72 6.05 -9.79
CA ILE A 157 -1.77 4.94 -9.60
C ILE A 157 -2.44 3.61 -9.92
N GLY A 158 -3.56 3.30 -9.27
CA GLY A 158 -4.31 2.04 -9.42
C GLY A 158 -4.65 1.72 -10.87
N GLU A 159 -5.52 2.54 -11.47
CA GLU A 159 -6.00 2.36 -12.85
C GLU A 159 -4.86 2.53 -13.86
N PHE A 160 -3.96 3.50 -13.64
CA PHE A 160 -2.82 3.74 -14.54
C PHE A 160 -1.87 2.53 -14.63
N CYS A 161 -1.56 1.89 -13.49
CA CYS A 161 -0.68 0.71 -13.45
C CYS A 161 -1.43 -0.61 -13.68
N GLY A 162 -2.77 -0.57 -13.83
CA GLY A 162 -3.59 -1.74 -14.14
C GLY A 162 -3.97 -2.61 -12.94
N PHE A 163 -3.84 -2.13 -11.70
CA PHE A 163 -4.26 -2.89 -10.52
C PHE A 163 -5.73 -3.35 -10.64
N HIS A 164 -5.98 -4.63 -10.36
CA HIS A 164 -7.33 -5.21 -10.46
C HIS A 164 -8.31 -4.57 -9.47
N SER A 165 -7.82 -4.15 -8.30
CA SER A 165 -8.60 -3.42 -7.31
C SER A 165 -7.71 -2.45 -6.54
N ALA A 166 -8.27 -1.31 -6.13
CA ALA A 166 -7.60 -0.33 -5.30
C ALA A 166 -8.52 0.12 -4.15
N GLU A 167 -8.06 -0.01 -2.91
CA GLU A 167 -8.80 0.31 -1.68
C GLU A 167 -8.05 1.36 -0.83
N LEU A 168 -8.79 2.33 -0.29
CA LEU A 168 -8.25 3.34 0.64
C LEU A 168 -8.81 3.13 2.05
N ARG A 169 -7.93 3.19 3.04
CA ARG A 169 -8.27 3.18 4.47
C ARG A 169 -7.71 4.41 5.13
N PHE A 170 -8.60 5.31 5.54
CA PHE A 170 -8.25 6.53 6.26
C PHE A 170 -8.56 6.39 7.74
N LEU A 171 -7.54 6.53 8.58
CA LEU A 171 -7.61 6.36 10.03
C LEU A 171 -7.21 7.68 10.71
N GLY A 172 -8.18 8.41 11.22
CA GLY A 172 -7.94 9.71 11.85
C GLY A 172 -9.20 10.30 12.48
N PRO A 173 -9.08 11.35 13.31
CA PRO A 173 -7.83 12.01 13.70
C PRO A 173 -7.06 11.21 14.78
N VAL A 174 -5.78 10.88 14.53
CA VAL A 174 -4.98 10.03 15.45
C VAL A 174 -4.64 10.77 16.74
N ARG A 175 -4.12 12.01 16.66
CA ARG A 175 -3.71 12.82 17.81
C ARG A 175 -4.78 12.96 18.89
N THR A 176 -6.05 13.10 18.50
CA THR A 176 -7.17 13.30 19.44
C THR A 176 -7.99 12.03 19.69
N SER A 177 -7.63 10.91 19.07
CA SER A 177 -8.31 9.63 19.27
C SER A 177 -8.07 9.04 20.66
N ARG A 178 -9.05 8.29 21.15
CA ARG A 178 -8.97 7.54 22.42
C ARG A 178 -8.33 6.17 22.20
N LEU A 179 -7.74 5.61 23.26
CA LEU A 179 -7.17 4.24 23.23
C LEU A 179 -8.16 3.19 22.72
N LYS A 180 -9.44 3.28 23.10
CA LYS A 180 -10.48 2.37 22.60
C LYS A 180 -10.59 2.42 21.07
N GLN A 181 -10.57 3.61 20.48
CA GLN A 181 -10.67 3.77 19.03
C GLN A 181 -9.42 3.23 18.32
N ARG A 182 -8.24 3.48 18.87
CA ARG A 182 -6.98 2.94 18.33
C ARG A 182 -6.97 1.40 18.36
N LYS A 183 -7.46 0.78 19.43
CA LYS A 183 -7.60 -0.68 19.49
C LYS A 183 -8.53 -1.23 18.40
N LEU A 184 -9.65 -0.55 18.14
CA LEU A 184 -10.58 -0.95 17.06
C LEU A 184 -9.90 -0.87 15.69
N TRP A 185 -9.19 0.22 15.40
CA TRP A 185 -8.46 0.35 14.13
C TRP A 185 -7.36 -0.70 13.96
N LEU A 186 -6.64 -1.07 15.02
CA LEU A 186 -5.68 -2.19 14.98
C LEU A 186 -6.38 -3.52 14.66
N GLN A 187 -7.54 -3.78 15.26
CA GLN A 187 -8.35 -4.96 14.97
C GLN A 187 -8.86 -4.95 13.52
N ASP A 188 -9.36 -3.81 13.03
CA ASP A 188 -9.82 -3.67 11.65
C ASP A 188 -8.70 -3.94 10.64
N ILE A 189 -7.49 -3.45 10.90
CA ILE A 189 -6.31 -3.68 10.05
C ILE A 189 -5.82 -5.13 10.13
N ARG A 190 -5.91 -5.77 11.30
CA ARG A 190 -5.68 -7.22 11.44
C ARG A 190 -6.66 -8.02 10.58
N GLN A 191 -7.96 -7.70 10.64
CA GLN A 191 -8.98 -8.36 9.81
C GLN A 191 -8.75 -8.14 8.32
N LEU A 192 -8.30 -6.94 7.94
CA LEU A 192 -7.93 -6.63 6.57
C LEU A 192 -6.80 -7.55 6.07
N GLY A 193 -5.76 -7.77 6.87
CA GLY A 193 -4.66 -8.68 6.53
C GLY A 193 -5.10 -10.13 6.34
N LEU A 194 -5.93 -10.65 7.26
CA LEU A 194 -6.49 -12.00 7.16
C LEU A 194 -7.37 -12.16 5.91
N ARG A 195 -8.27 -11.21 5.68
CA ARG A 195 -9.17 -11.21 4.53
C ARG A 195 -8.42 -11.22 3.19
N LEU A 196 -7.39 -10.39 3.05
CA LEU A 196 -6.64 -10.28 1.79
C LEU A 196 -5.74 -11.50 1.53
N SER A 197 -5.15 -12.07 2.60
CA SER A 197 -4.36 -13.30 2.48
C SER A 197 -5.21 -14.56 2.26
N GLY A 198 -6.53 -14.46 2.42
CA GLY A 198 -7.45 -15.60 2.36
C GLY A 198 -7.41 -16.49 3.60
N LYS A 199 -6.83 -16.00 4.70
CA LYS A 199 -6.73 -16.70 5.98
C LYS A 199 -7.96 -16.43 6.84
N ALA A 200 -8.42 -17.47 7.53
CA ALA A 200 -9.43 -17.31 8.58
C ALA A 200 -8.75 -16.86 9.88
N GLU A 201 -9.49 -16.16 10.75
CA GLU A 201 -9.02 -15.96 12.12
C GLU A 201 -8.72 -17.31 12.76
N ALA A 202 -7.52 -17.46 13.34
CA ALA A 202 -7.29 -18.49 14.34
C ALA A 202 -8.22 -18.16 15.51
N GLY A 203 -9.35 -18.87 15.57
CA GLY A 203 -10.39 -18.61 16.55
C GLY A 203 -9.80 -18.54 17.95
N GLU A 204 -10.19 -17.51 18.70
CA GLU A 204 -10.25 -17.62 20.14
C GLU A 204 -11.00 -18.91 20.43
N THR A 205 -10.25 -19.94 20.83
CA THR A 205 -10.81 -21.22 21.17
C THR A 205 -11.80 -20.96 22.28
N GLU A 206 -13.08 -21.31 22.03
CA GLU A 206 -14.15 -21.32 23.01
C GLU A 206 -13.65 -22.02 24.28
N ALA A 207 -13.17 -21.24 25.24
CA ALA A 207 -12.93 -21.69 26.59
C ALA A 207 -14.26 -21.62 27.33
N GLY A 208 -14.98 -22.75 27.30
CA GLY A 208 -15.70 -23.20 28.47
C GLY A 208 -17.19 -22.86 28.56
N ASN A 209 -17.96 -23.80 28.03
CA ASN A 209 -19.06 -24.47 28.73
C ASN A 209 -20.40 -23.73 28.89
N THR A 210 -21.35 -24.16 28.06
CA THR A 210 -22.78 -24.23 28.37
C THR A 210 -23.07 -25.21 29.52
N VAL A 211 -24.29 -25.07 30.10
CA VAL A 211 -25.04 -26.02 30.96
C VAL A 211 -24.74 -25.86 32.47
N ASN A 212 -25.64 -25.50 33.41
CA ASN A 212 -27.11 -25.62 33.58
C ASN A 212 -27.57 -24.56 34.63
N ARG A 213 -28.66 -23.79 34.47
CA ARG A 213 -30.04 -24.07 34.94
C ARG A 213 -30.15 -25.12 36.07
N ASP A 214 -30.12 -24.65 37.32
CA ASP A 214 -31.27 -24.65 38.25
C ASP A 214 -31.01 -23.62 39.37
#